data_AF-A4BQJ3-F1
#
_entry.id   AF-A4BQJ3-F1
#
_cell.length_a   1.000
_cell.length_b   1.000
_cell.length_c   1.000
_cell.angle_alpha   90.00
_cell.angle_beta   90.00
_cell.angle_gamma   90.00
#
_symmetry.space_group_name_H-M   'P 1'
#
loop_
_entity.id
_entity.type
_entity.pdbx_description
1 polymer ?
#
loop_
_entity_poly.entity_id
_entity_poly.type
_entity_poly.pdbx_seq_one_letter_code
_entity_poly.pdbx_strand_id
1 'polypeptide(L)' 'MAVGSAVGVVYSKHKSRRLFIQLQDLQQERDQLKTEWGRLQLEQGAWATHGRVERIARERLEMRIPRQGDVVILSVDSQ' A
#
# COMPACT_ATOMS: atom_id res chain seq x y z
N MET A 1 -1.06 54.45 15.74
CA MET A 1 -0.27 53.32 15.18
C MET A 1 -0.60 51.96 15.78
N ALA A 2 -0.96 51.83 17.07
CA ALA A 2 -1.22 50.52 17.71
C ALA A 2 -2.46 49.75 17.21
N VAL A 3 -3.50 50.45 16.71
CA VAL A 3 -4.72 49.80 16.22
C VAL A 3 -4.48 49.10 14.88
N GLY A 4 -3.67 49.69 14.00
CA GLY A 4 -3.31 49.08 12.71
C GLY A 4 -2.48 47.81 12.86
N SER A 5 -1.56 47.76 13.83
CA SER A 5 -0.78 46.55 14.13
C SER A 5 -1.65 45.44 14.72
N ALA A 6 -2.62 45.77 15.59
CA ALA A 6 -3.56 44.79 16.14
C ALA A 6 -4.42 44.13 15.05
N VAL A 7 -4.98 44.91 14.13
CA VAL A 7 -5.80 44.40 13.00
C VAL A 7 -4.95 43.53 12.06
N GLY A 8 -3.71 43.93 11.77
CA GLY A 8 -2.80 43.16 10.92
C GLY A 8 -2.47 41.78 11.49
N VAL A 9 -2.23 41.67 12.80
CA VAL A 9 -1.96 40.39 13.47
C VAL A 9 -3.19 39.48 13.44
N VAL A 10 -4.38 40.00 13.71
CA VAL A 10 -5.63 39.22 13.67
C VAL A 10 -5.91 38.72 12.25
N TYR A 11 -5.73 39.58 11.23
CA TYR A 11 -5.91 39.21 9.84
C TYR A 11 -4.92 38.12 9.40
N SER A 12 -3.63 38.28 9.73
CA SER A 12 -2.59 37.29 9.44
C SER A 12 -2.90 35.94 10.09
N LYS A 13 -3.27 35.93 11.37
CA LYS A 13 -3.65 34.71 12.10
C LYS A 13 -4.88 34.04 11.50
N HIS A 14 -5.89 34.82 11.11
CA HIS A 14 -7.09 34.30 10.47
C HIS A 14 -6.77 33.67 9.11
N LYS A 15 -5.96 34.33 8.28
CA LYS A 15 -5.51 33.80 6.99
C LYS A 15 -4.70 32.51 7.15
N SER A 16 -3.75 32.48 8.08
CA SER A 16 -2.97 31.27 8.40
C SER A 16 -3.87 30.12 8.85
N ARG A 17 -4.87 30.39 9.70
CA ARG A 17 -5.84 29.37 10.13
C ARG A 17 -6.63 28.80 8.94
N ARG A 18 -7.11 29.65 8.03
CA ARG A 18 -7.84 29.18 6.84
C ARG A 18 -6.98 28.28 5.94
N LEU A 19 -5.75 28.71 5.67
CA LEU A 19 -4.79 27.92 4.88
C LEU A 19 -4.44 26.61 5.56
N PHE A 20 -4.28 26.62 6.89
CA PHE A 20 -3.98 25.42 7.66
C PHE A 20 -5.13 24.41 7.60
N ILE A 21 -6.38 24.86 7.72
CA ILE A 21 -7.57 23.98 7.58
C ILE A 21 -7.59 23.34 6.19
N GLN A 22 -7.43 24.14 5.13
CA GLN A 22 -7.40 23.62 3.75
C GLN A 22 -6.28 22.59 3.55
N LEU A 23 -5.11 22.84 4.12
CA LEU A 23 -4.00 21.90 4.06
C LEU A 23 -4.31 20.58 4.78
N GLN A 24 -4.96 20.65 5.94
CA GLN A 24 -5.37 19.45 6.69
C GLN A 24 -6.40 18.64 5.92
N ASP A 25 -7.39 19.29 5.29
CA ASP A 25 -8.41 18.61 4.49
C ASP A 25 -7.77 17.84 3.31
N LEU A 26 -6.88 18.50 2.56
CA LEU A 26 -6.16 17.85 1.44
C LEU A 26 -5.25 16.72 1.90
N GLN A 27 -4.60 16.86 3.07
CA GLN A 27 -3.78 15.79 3.63
C GLN A 27 -4.64 14.59 4.02
N GLN A 28 -5.81 14.82 4.60
CA GLN A 28 -6.73 13.76 4.98
C GLN A 28 -7.25 13.00 3.75
N GLU A 29 -7.63 13.70 2.69
CA GLU A 29 -8.04 13.08 1.42
C GLU A 29 -6.92 12.22 0.81
N ARG A 30 -5.70 12.76 0.76
CA ARG A 30 -4.52 12.03 0.29
C ARG A 30 -4.28 10.75 1.10
N ASP A 31 -4.40 10.83 2.42
CA ASP A 31 -4.12 9.70 3.29
C ASP A 31 -5.21 8.61 3.15
N GLN A 32 -6.47 8.99 2.96
CA GLN A 32 -7.56 8.05 2.63
C GLN A 32 -7.28 7.32 1.31
N LEU A 33 -6.92 8.04 0.25
CA LEU A 33 -6.59 7.46 -1.05
C LEU A 33 -5.38 6.52 -0.98
N LYS A 34 -4.38 6.85 -0.17
CA LYS A 34 -3.21 5.96 0.06
C LYS A 34 -3.61 4.66 0.75
N THR A 35 -4.49 4.72 1.74
CA THR A 35 -4.99 3.52 2.42
C THR A 35 -5.78 2.64 1.45
N GLU A 36 -6.67 3.24 0.65
CA GLU A 36 -7.44 2.52 -0.36
C GLU A 36 -6.52 1.88 -1.41
N TRP A 37 -5.53 2.63 -1.91
CA TRP A 37 -4.53 2.10 -2.84
C TRP A 37 -3.76 0.92 -2.23
N GLY A 38 -3.32 1.03 -0.98
CA GLY A 38 -2.63 -0.05 -0.27
C GLY A 38 -3.50 -1.30 -0.17
N ARG A 39 -4.79 -1.14 0.14
CA ARG A 39 -5.77 -2.24 0.17
C ARG A 39 -5.93 -2.87 -1.21
N LEU A 40 -6.13 -2.08 -2.25
CA LEU A 40 -6.26 -2.57 -3.64
C LEU A 40 -5.01 -3.33 -4.09
N GLN A 41 -3.82 -2.86 -3.71
CA GLN A 41 -2.57 -3.51 -4.04
C GLN A 41 -2.39 -4.86 -3.34
N LEU A 42 -2.88 -4.99 -2.09
CA LEU A 42 -2.95 -6.29 -1.40
C LEU A 42 -3.97 -7.22 -2.05
N GLU A 43 -5.15 -6.70 -2.41
CA GLU A 43 -6.18 -7.45 -3.14
C GLU A 43 -5.65 -7.94 -4.49
N GLN A 44 -4.90 -7.14 -5.25
CA GLN A 44 -4.27 -7.57 -6.50
C GLN A 44 -3.09 -8.53 -6.28
N GLY A 45 -2.23 -8.26 -5.29
CA GLY A 45 -1.02 -9.02 -5.01
C GLY A 45 -1.29 -10.45 -4.54
N ALA A 46 -2.35 -10.65 -3.76
CA ALA A 46 -2.76 -11.97 -3.29
C ALA A 46 -3.12 -12.93 -4.44
N TRP A 47 -3.66 -12.40 -5.55
CA TRP A 47 -4.12 -13.19 -6.69
C TRP A 47 -3.09 -13.27 -7.83
N ALA A 48 -2.25 -12.25 -7.98
CA ALA A 48 -1.29 -12.14 -9.07
C ALA A 48 -0.12 -13.15 -8.97
N THR A 49 0.32 -13.49 -7.75
CA THR A 49 1.53 -14.32 -7.56
C THR A 49 1.20 -15.79 -7.39
N HIS A 50 0.30 -16.16 -6.48
CA HIS A 50 0.00 -17.57 -6.21
C HIS A 50 -0.93 -18.20 -7.24
N GLY A 51 -2.07 -17.57 -7.53
CA GLY A 51 -3.08 -18.14 -8.44
C GLY A 51 -2.58 -18.28 -9.88
N ARG A 52 -1.81 -17.31 -10.38
CA ARG A 52 -1.24 -17.37 -11.73
C ARG A 52 -0.14 -18.43 -11.86
N VAL A 53 0.76 -18.53 -10.88
CA VAL A 53 1.84 -19.53 -10.90
C VAL A 53 1.27 -20.94 -10.77
N GLU A 54 0.33 -21.16 -9.84
CA GLU A 54 -0.32 -22.46 -9.68
C GLU A 54 -1.11 -22.86 -10.93
N ARG A 55 -1.84 -21.92 -11.53
CA ARG A 55 -2.58 -22.18 -12.77
C ARG A 55 -1.64 -22.54 -13.93
N ILE A 56 -0.55 -21.79 -14.12
CA ILE A 56 0.44 -22.10 -15.16
C ILE A 56 1.11 -23.46 -14.89
N ALA A 57 1.47 -23.73 -13.62
CA ALA A 57 2.07 -25.00 -13.21
C ALA A 57 1.13 -26.17 -13.51
N ARG A 58 -0.16 -26.04 -13.21
CA ARG A 58 -1.16 -27.10 -13.43
C ARG A 58 -1.56 -27.25 -14.89
N GLU A 59 -1.83 -26.14 -15.60
CA GLU A 59 -2.40 -26.14 -16.96
C GLU A 59 -1.33 -26.31 -18.04
N ARG A 60 -0.14 -25.70 -17.89
CA ARG A 60 0.91 -25.73 -18.92
C ARG A 60 2.03 -26.72 -18.62
N LEU A 61 2.34 -26.93 -17.35
CA LEU A 61 3.43 -27.83 -16.92
C LEU A 61 2.89 -29.17 -16.38
N GLU A 62 1.57 -29.36 -16.38
CA GLU A 62 0.88 -30.56 -15.85
C GLU A 62 1.33 -30.96 -14.44
N MET A 63 1.82 -29.99 -13.66
CA MET A 63 2.35 -30.23 -12.33
C MET A 63 1.22 -30.69 -11.41
N ARG A 64 1.49 -31.76 -10.67
CA ARG A 64 0.59 -32.37 -9.70
C ARG A 64 1.29 -32.36 -8.35
N ILE A 65 0.52 -32.31 -7.27
CA ILE A 65 1.09 -32.48 -5.93
C ILE A 65 1.65 -33.90 -5.84
N PRO A 66 2.97 -34.07 -5.59
CA PRO A 66 3.59 -35.39 -5.51
C PRO A 66 2.99 -36.17 -4.35
N ARG A 67 2.78 -37.48 -4.54
CA ARG A 67 2.32 -38.36 -3.46
C ARG A 67 3.52 -38.70 -2.57
N GLN A 68 3.27 -39.19 -1.35
CA GLN A 68 4.33 -39.49 -0.38
C GLN A 68 5.44 -40.43 -0.92
N GLY A 69 5.15 -41.23 -1.96
CA GLY A 69 6.14 -42.09 -2.62
C GLY A 69 6.97 -41.43 -3.73
N ASP A 70 6.64 -40.21 -4.16
CA ASP A 70 7.29 -39.50 -5.28
C ASP A 70 8.38 -38.52 -4.80
N VAL A 71 8.58 -38.41 -3.48
CA VAL A 71 9.51 -37.43 -2.87
C VAL A 71 10.81 -38.13 -2.50
N VAL A 72 11.88 -37.85 -3.26
CA VAL A 72 13.23 -38.30 -2.93
C VAL A 72 14.01 -37.14 -2.34
N ILE A 73 14.41 -37.27 -1.07
CA ILE A 73 15.27 -36.29 -0.39
C ILE A 73 16.72 -36.66 -0.69
N LEU A 74 17.40 -35.82 -1.45
CA LEU A 74 18.84 -35.95 -1.69
C LEU A 74 19.59 -35.17 -0.61
N SER A 75 20.21 -35.88 0.34
CA SER A 75 21.25 -35.30 1.17
C SER A 75 22.51 -35.16 0.32
N VAL A 76 22.96 -33.93 0.07
CA VAL A 76 24.23 -33.68 -0.62
C VAL A 76 25.35 -34.10 0.32
N ASP A 77 25.84 -35.32 0.14
CA ASP A 77 27.03 -35.78 0.83
C ASP A 77 28.22 -35.02 0.22
N SER A 78 28.89 -34.26 1.07
CA SER A 78 29.98 -33.37 0.69
C SER A 78 31.25 -34.21 0.67
N GLN A 79 31.71 -34.61 -0.53
CA GLN A 79 33.10 -35.05 -0.74
C GLN A 79 33.89 -33.93 -1.40
#